data_AF-A0A5R8NHG1-F1
#
_entry.id   AF-A0A5R8NHG1-F1
#
_cell.length_a   1.000
_cell.length_b   1.000
_cell.length_c   1.000
_cell.angle_alpha   90.00
_cell.angle_beta   90.00
_cell.angle_gamma   90.00
#
_symmetry.space_group_name_H-M   'P 1'
#
loop_
_entity.id
_entity.type
_entity.pdbx_description
1 polymer ?
#
loop_
_entity_poly.entity_id
_entity_poly.type
_entity_poly.pdbx_seq_one_letter_code
_entity_poly.pdbx_strand_id
1 'polypeptide(L)'
;MTQADTVSPGEAIRWLHDEGLCRLAGTATNAAAPFGAFTVDVATGAVTAYPVANTGAGAQLLTLSADELPPPVGSAPRLVVAGITMANAILVIDLSAYLTVAISADHAVAVARSWVMQLLLDPEVTITTNSEEVTAGNSPRCRRGFFPGGGAPIIHVDDKRPPVTTIVLDAADDGTDRIEVGPDGTGEVYLGARFWPLKFVMTIDDTMWSGLVAGLSGTSDTPGPAPRPTAVAAADTTERPPEMSR
;
A
#
# COMPACT_ATOMS: atom_id res chain seq x y z
N MET A 1 10.70 36.26 -2.75
CA MET A 1 11.28 34.91 -2.58
C MET A 1 10.15 34.01 -2.16
N THR A 2 9.62 33.22 -3.08
CA THR A 2 8.65 32.16 -2.76
C THR A 2 9.41 31.07 -2.03
N GLN A 3 8.94 30.74 -0.83
CA GLN A 3 9.38 29.57 -0.08
C GLN A 3 9.20 28.36 -1.01
N ALA A 4 10.28 27.60 -1.25
CA ALA A 4 10.15 26.34 -1.95
C ALA A 4 9.30 25.43 -1.05
N ASP A 5 8.07 25.14 -1.47
CA ASP A 5 7.21 24.20 -0.76
C ASP A 5 7.96 22.87 -0.66
N THR A 6 8.38 22.53 0.56
CA THR A 6 9.17 21.34 0.83
C THR A 6 8.21 20.18 0.95
N VAL A 7 8.30 19.21 0.05
CA VAL A 7 7.43 18.01 0.06
C VAL A 7 7.73 17.18 1.31
N SER A 8 6.67 16.83 2.04
CA SER A 8 6.78 15.94 3.21
C SER A 8 6.76 14.47 2.80
N PRO A 9 7.31 13.55 3.63
CA PRO A 9 7.22 12.12 3.36
C PRO A 9 5.77 11.62 3.25
N GLY A 10 4.84 12.20 4.01
CA GLY A 10 3.42 11.85 3.93
C GLY A 10 2.77 12.22 2.59
N GLU A 11 3.10 13.38 2.05
CA GLU A 11 2.64 13.81 0.71
C GLU A 11 3.23 12.91 -0.39
N ALA A 12 4.51 12.54 -0.27
CA ALA A 12 5.15 11.63 -1.21
C ALA A 12 4.57 10.20 -1.15
N ILE A 13 4.27 9.67 0.05
CA ILE A 13 3.58 8.38 0.22
C ILE A 13 2.16 8.44 -0.38
N ARG A 14 1.44 9.54 -0.17
CA ARG A 14 0.11 9.72 -0.76
C ARG A 14 0.19 9.71 -2.29
N TRP A 15 1.11 10.47 -2.87
CA TRP A 15 1.33 10.46 -4.31
C TRP A 15 1.69 9.06 -4.84
N LEU A 16 2.52 8.30 -4.11
CA LEU A 16 2.83 6.92 -4.47
C LEU A 16 1.55 6.08 -4.57
N HIS A 17 0.65 6.15 -3.58
CA HIS A 17 -0.59 5.41 -3.62
C HIS A 17 -1.60 5.90 -4.67
N ASP A 18 -1.65 7.20 -4.92
CA ASP A 18 -2.58 7.79 -5.90
C ASP A 18 -2.15 7.48 -7.35
N GLU A 19 -0.84 7.46 -7.63
CA GLU A 19 -0.34 7.27 -9.00
C GLU A 19 1.05 6.62 -9.07
N GLY A 20 1.96 6.96 -8.16
CA GLY A 20 3.38 6.62 -8.28
C GLY A 20 3.66 5.12 -8.36
N LEU A 21 2.98 4.27 -7.57
CA LEU A 21 3.14 2.81 -7.62
C LEU A 21 2.81 2.25 -9.01
N CYS A 22 1.74 2.74 -9.66
CA CYS A 22 1.39 2.34 -11.02
C CYS A 22 2.45 2.77 -12.04
N ARG A 23 3.08 3.94 -11.84
CA ARG A 23 4.20 4.36 -12.70
C ARG A 23 5.45 3.49 -12.49
N LEU A 24 5.78 3.14 -11.24
CA LEU A 24 6.89 2.24 -10.90
C LEU A 24 6.70 0.85 -11.54
N ALA A 25 5.47 0.31 -11.49
CA ALA A 25 5.13 -0.95 -12.16
C ALA A 25 5.32 -0.88 -13.68
N GLY A 26 5.01 0.29 -14.29
CA GLY A 26 5.29 0.55 -15.70
C GLY A 26 6.78 0.54 -16.05
N THR A 27 7.64 1.05 -15.16
CA THR A 27 9.09 0.99 -15.31
C THR A 27 9.59 -0.46 -15.30
N ALA A 28 9.07 -1.30 -14.39
CA ALA A 28 9.44 -2.71 -14.28
C ALA A 28 9.05 -3.53 -15.53
N THR A 29 7.92 -3.21 -16.16
CA THR A 29 7.41 -3.93 -17.33
C THR A 29 8.36 -3.86 -18.54
N ASN A 30 9.12 -2.76 -18.67
CA ASN A 30 10.03 -2.53 -19.79
C ASN A 30 11.50 -2.87 -19.47
N ALA A 31 11.77 -3.39 -18.28
CA ALA A 31 13.13 -3.65 -17.83
C ALA A 31 13.66 -4.99 -18.38
N ALA A 32 14.97 -5.03 -18.64
CA ALA A 32 15.63 -6.26 -19.08
C ALA A 32 15.74 -7.32 -17.97
N ALA A 33 15.58 -6.92 -16.71
CA ALA A 33 15.59 -7.77 -15.53
C ALA A 33 14.54 -7.27 -14.51
N PRO A 34 13.95 -8.17 -13.68
CA PRO A 34 12.97 -7.76 -12.69
C PRO A 34 13.61 -6.88 -11.61
N PHE A 35 12.89 -5.82 -11.23
CA PHE A 35 13.22 -5.03 -10.05
C PHE A 35 12.61 -5.68 -8.82
N GLY A 36 13.37 -5.67 -7.71
CA GLY A 36 12.89 -6.16 -6.42
C GLY A 36 12.54 -5.03 -5.45
N ALA A 37 13.09 -3.84 -5.66
CA ALA A 37 12.79 -2.68 -4.83
C ALA A 37 12.97 -1.38 -5.60
N PHE A 38 12.38 -0.32 -5.06
CA PHE A 38 12.55 1.06 -5.47
C PHE A 38 12.77 1.94 -4.24
N THR A 39 13.59 2.98 -4.39
CA THR A 39 13.64 4.08 -3.42
C THR A 39 13.23 5.38 -4.08
N VAL A 40 12.41 6.17 -3.40
CA VAL A 40 12.01 7.52 -3.84
C VAL A 40 12.53 8.54 -2.84
N ASP A 41 13.53 9.32 -3.23
CA ASP A 41 14.06 10.42 -2.41
C ASP A 41 12.99 11.51 -2.27
N VAL A 42 12.61 11.85 -1.04
CA VAL A 42 11.53 12.81 -0.76
C VAL A 42 11.93 14.24 -1.13
N ALA A 43 13.21 14.59 -0.98
CA ALA A 43 13.67 15.96 -1.23
C ALA A 43 13.86 16.25 -2.72
N THR A 44 14.33 15.26 -3.48
CA THR A 44 14.68 15.45 -4.89
C THR A 44 13.69 14.80 -5.86
N GLY A 45 12.79 13.94 -5.39
CA GLY A 45 11.93 13.12 -6.24
C GLY A 45 12.72 12.09 -7.07
N ALA A 46 13.97 11.79 -6.69
CA ALA A 46 14.79 10.82 -7.41
C ALA A 46 14.32 9.40 -7.10
N VAL A 47 14.01 8.64 -8.14
CA VAL A 47 13.60 7.24 -8.07
C VAL A 47 14.78 6.38 -8.47
N THR A 48 15.18 5.47 -7.59
CA THR A 48 16.17 4.43 -7.90
C THR A 48 15.49 3.08 -7.92
N ALA A 49 15.60 2.33 -9.03
CA ALA A 49 15.11 0.97 -9.16
C ALA A 49 16.26 -0.02 -8.97
N TYR A 50 16.02 -1.04 -8.15
CA TYR A 50 17.01 -2.02 -7.71
C TYR A 50 16.69 -3.40 -8.30
N PRO A 51 17.49 -3.92 -9.25
CA PRO A 51 17.27 -5.25 -9.80
C PRO A 51 17.50 -6.33 -8.74
N VAL A 52 16.77 -7.44 -8.87
CA VAL A 52 16.90 -8.63 -7.99
C VAL A 52 18.29 -9.26 -8.13
N ALA A 53 18.80 -9.37 -9.35
CA ALA A 53 20.14 -9.90 -9.61
C ALA A 53 21.22 -8.84 -9.38
N ASN A 54 22.14 -9.11 -8.45
CA ASN A 54 23.24 -8.20 -8.11
C ASN A 54 24.54 -8.44 -8.90
N THR A 55 24.60 -9.49 -9.74
CA THR A 55 25.79 -9.86 -10.51
C THR A 55 25.43 -10.26 -11.94
N GLY A 56 25.88 -9.48 -12.92
CA GLY A 56 25.69 -9.77 -14.35
C GLY A 56 25.40 -8.52 -15.19
N ALA A 57 25.45 -8.67 -16.53
CA ALA A 57 24.97 -7.64 -17.46
C ALA A 57 23.45 -7.49 -17.29
N GLY A 58 23.02 -6.50 -16.50
CA GLY A 58 21.64 -6.34 -16.04
C GLY A 58 21.51 -5.88 -14.58
N ALA A 59 22.60 -5.92 -13.79
CA ALA A 59 22.63 -5.45 -12.39
C ALA A 59 22.71 -3.92 -12.24
N GLN A 60 22.54 -3.16 -13.33
CA GLN A 60 22.66 -1.71 -13.30
C GLN A 60 21.42 -1.11 -12.64
N LEU A 61 21.66 -0.31 -11.60
CA LEU A 61 20.63 0.53 -10.99
C LEU A 61 20.09 1.49 -12.05
N LEU A 62 18.78 1.61 -12.14
CA LEU A 62 18.13 2.63 -12.96
C LEU A 62 17.77 3.79 -12.04
N THR A 63 18.23 4.99 -12.35
CA THR A 63 17.86 6.21 -11.63
C THR A 63 17.15 7.16 -12.58
N LEU A 64 15.96 7.61 -12.18
CA LEU A 64 15.10 8.53 -12.90
C LEU A 64 14.57 9.58 -11.93
N SER A 65 14.14 10.73 -12.42
CA SER A 65 13.24 11.59 -11.64
C SER A 65 11.81 11.03 -11.65
N ALA A 66 11.00 11.39 -10.65
CA ALA A 66 9.59 11.00 -10.59
C ALA A 66 8.79 11.47 -11.83
N ASP A 67 9.18 12.61 -12.42
CA ASP A 67 8.58 13.16 -13.64
C ASP A 67 8.95 12.38 -14.91
N GLU A 68 10.08 11.67 -14.90
CA GLU A 68 10.54 10.83 -16.00
C GLU A 68 9.97 9.40 -15.94
N LEU A 69 9.26 9.05 -14.87
CA LEU A 69 8.57 7.77 -14.81
C LEU A 69 7.53 7.66 -15.93
N PRO A 70 7.34 6.46 -16.50
CA PRO A 70 6.34 6.26 -17.53
C PRO A 70 4.93 6.59 -16.99
N PRO A 71 3.96 6.86 -17.87
CA PRO A 71 2.57 7.03 -17.46
C PRO A 71 2.09 5.84 -16.61
N PRO A 72 1.15 6.08 -15.66
CA PRO A 72 0.69 5.03 -14.76
C PRO A 72 0.07 3.89 -15.56
N VAL A 73 0.53 2.67 -15.31
CA VAL A 73 -0.14 1.48 -15.85
C VAL A 73 -1.39 1.20 -15.02
N GLY A 74 -2.36 0.48 -15.58
CA GLY A 74 -3.69 0.34 -14.96
C GLY A 74 -3.72 -0.28 -13.56
N SER A 75 -2.62 -0.88 -13.09
CA SER A 75 -2.52 -1.43 -11.75
C SER A 75 -1.05 -1.58 -11.29
N ALA A 76 -0.83 -1.71 -9.99
CA ALA A 76 0.50 -1.86 -9.37
C ALA A 76 0.54 -3.15 -8.54
N PRO A 77 0.39 -4.33 -9.17
CA PRO A 77 0.19 -5.55 -8.43
C PRO A 77 1.46 -5.82 -7.62
N ARG A 78 1.28 -6.14 -6.33
CA ARG A 78 2.36 -6.60 -5.44
C ARG A 78 3.43 -5.58 -5.05
N LEU A 79 3.28 -4.30 -5.41
CA LEU A 79 4.12 -3.24 -4.85
C LEU A 79 3.62 -2.82 -3.46
N VAL A 80 4.53 -2.76 -2.48
CA VAL A 80 4.23 -2.28 -1.12
C VAL A 80 5.25 -1.25 -0.67
N VAL A 81 4.78 -0.15 -0.09
CA VAL A 81 5.62 0.80 0.65
C VAL A 81 5.99 0.15 1.99
N ALA A 82 7.28 -0.13 2.17
CA ALA A 82 7.79 -0.77 3.38
C ALA A 82 8.06 0.25 4.50
N GLY A 83 8.52 1.46 4.15
CA GLY A 83 8.90 2.46 5.14
C GLY A 83 9.73 3.60 4.58
N ILE A 84 10.32 4.38 5.48
CA ILE A 84 11.22 5.48 5.17
C ILE A 84 12.62 5.10 5.65
N THR A 85 13.57 5.16 4.75
CA THR A 85 14.99 4.87 5.02
C THR A 85 15.64 5.95 5.89
N MET A 86 16.79 5.62 6.51
CA MET A 86 17.61 6.60 7.23
C MET A 86 18.09 7.77 6.36
N ALA A 87 18.10 7.60 5.03
CA ALA A 87 18.43 8.64 4.06
C ALA A 87 17.22 9.50 3.64
N ASN A 88 16.07 9.38 4.32
CA ASN A 88 14.81 10.06 3.97
C ASN A 88 14.28 9.72 2.56
N ALA A 89 14.58 8.53 2.05
CA ALA A 89 13.93 7.97 0.87
C ALA A 89 12.84 6.97 1.28
N ILE A 90 11.71 6.97 0.58
CA ILE A 90 10.65 5.98 0.75
C ILE A 90 11.09 4.68 0.06
N LEU A 91 11.04 3.55 0.77
CA LEU A 91 11.33 2.22 0.22
C LEU A 91 10.03 1.54 -0.22
N VAL A 92 10.00 1.12 -1.48
CA VAL A 92 8.94 0.30 -2.08
C VAL A 92 9.52 -1.06 -2.44
N ILE A 93 8.85 -2.14 -2.08
CA ILE A 93 9.24 -3.52 -2.40
C ILE A 93 8.30 -4.05 -3.47
N ASP A 94 8.87 -4.70 -4.49
CA ASP A 94 8.10 -5.48 -5.46
C ASP A 94 8.06 -6.93 -5.01
N LEU A 95 6.94 -7.33 -4.38
CA LEU A 95 6.79 -8.69 -3.87
C LEU A 95 6.75 -9.74 -4.99
N SER A 96 6.43 -9.36 -6.24
CA SER A 96 6.41 -10.30 -7.37
C SER A 96 7.79 -10.88 -7.70
N ALA A 97 8.85 -10.19 -7.28
CA ALA A 97 10.24 -10.60 -7.45
C ALA A 97 10.70 -11.66 -6.43
N TYR A 98 9.90 -11.96 -5.40
CA TYR A 98 10.27 -12.82 -4.28
C TYR A 98 9.31 -13.98 -4.10
N LEU A 99 9.86 -15.18 -3.86
CA LEU A 99 9.07 -16.36 -3.51
C LEU A 99 8.57 -16.29 -2.07
N THR A 100 9.46 -15.90 -1.16
CA THR A 100 9.19 -15.80 0.27
C THR A 100 9.81 -14.53 0.83
N VAL A 101 9.07 -13.80 1.65
CA VAL A 101 9.58 -12.65 2.43
C VAL A 101 9.18 -12.83 3.88
N ALA A 102 10.13 -12.78 4.82
CA ALA A 102 9.83 -12.86 6.24
C ALA A 102 9.58 -11.46 6.85
N ILE A 103 8.68 -11.39 7.83
CA ILE A 103 8.49 -10.23 8.70
C ILE A 103 8.80 -10.69 10.13
N SER A 104 9.88 -10.18 10.69
CA SER A 104 10.32 -10.47 12.06
C SER A 104 10.21 -9.22 12.90
N ALA A 105 9.28 -9.20 13.85
CA ALA A 105 9.02 -8.04 14.70
C ALA A 105 8.25 -8.46 15.95
N ASP A 106 8.37 -7.69 17.04
CA ASP A 106 7.51 -7.89 18.22
C ASP A 106 6.00 -7.83 17.87
N HIS A 107 5.66 -7.08 16.82
CA HIS A 107 4.30 -6.94 16.29
C HIS A 107 4.27 -7.15 14.76
N ALA A 108 4.74 -8.31 14.27
CA ALA A 108 4.80 -8.61 12.83
C ALA A 108 3.45 -8.47 12.10
N VAL A 109 2.35 -8.73 12.80
CA VAL A 109 0.99 -8.55 12.30
C VAL A 109 0.69 -7.10 11.91
N ALA A 110 1.21 -6.11 12.65
CA ALA A 110 0.96 -4.70 12.35
C ALA A 110 1.61 -4.27 11.02
N VAL A 111 2.82 -4.77 10.75
CA VAL A 111 3.50 -4.58 9.46
C VAL A 111 2.70 -5.28 8.36
N ALA A 112 2.33 -6.54 8.58
CA ALA A 112 1.60 -7.35 7.62
C ALA A 112 0.26 -6.72 7.21
N ARG A 113 -0.52 -6.18 8.17
CA ARG A 113 -1.76 -5.45 7.91
C ARG A 113 -1.54 -4.24 7.00
N SER A 114 -0.47 -3.50 7.21
CA SER A 114 -0.13 -2.36 6.35
C SER A 114 0.12 -2.78 4.91
N TRP A 115 0.82 -3.89 4.69
CA TRP A 115 1.08 -4.42 3.35
C TRP A 115 -0.19 -4.98 2.72
N VAL A 116 -0.97 -5.77 3.47
CA VAL A 116 -2.25 -6.32 3.03
C VAL A 116 -3.21 -5.24 2.57
N MET A 117 -3.33 -4.12 3.31
CA MET A 117 -4.20 -3.01 2.88
C MET A 117 -3.74 -2.38 1.56
N GLN A 118 -2.44 -2.19 1.39
CA GLN A 118 -1.88 -1.64 0.14
C GLN A 118 -2.11 -2.60 -1.03
N LEU A 119 -1.87 -3.89 -0.82
CA LEU A 119 -2.04 -4.94 -1.83
C LEU A 119 -3.50 -5.06 -2.31
N LEU A 120 -4.47 -4.90 -1.41
CA LEU A 120 -5.89 -4.99 -1.75
C LEU A 120 -6.42 -3.79 -2.56
N LEU A 121 -5.64 -2.70 -2.68
CA LEU A 121 -5.98 -1.56 -3.54
C LEU A 121 -5.99 -1.96 -5.03
N ASP A 122 -5.14 -2.89 -5.45
CA ASP A 122 -5.18 -3.44 -6.81
C ASP A 122 -6.27 -4.51 -6.87
N PRO A 123 -7.32 -4.39 -7.71
CA PRO A 123 -8.46 -5.32 -7.75
C PRO A 123 -8.12 -6.77 -8.11
N GLU A 124 -6.98 -7.03 -8.75
CA GLU A 124 -6.60 -8.38 -9.20
C GLU A 124 -5.92 -9.20 -8.11
N VAL A 125 -5.39 -8.55 -7.07
CA VAL A 125 -4.69 -9.23 -5.98
C VAL A 125 -5.68 -9.99 -5.10
N THR A 126 -5.32 -11.19 -4.70
CA THR A 126 -6.02 -11.99 -3.70
C THR A 126 -5.05 -12.46 -2.65
N ILE A 127 -5.54 -12.54 -1.42
CA ILE A 127 -4.76 -12.89 -0.25
C ILE A 127 -5.41 -14.09 0.41
N THR A 128 -4.61 -15.11 0.71
CA THR A 128 -5.02 -16.25 1.53
C THR A 128 -4.07 -16.38 2.71
N THR A 129 -4.59 -16.40 3.94
CA THR A 129 -3.78 -16.45 5.16
C THR A 129 -4.35 -17.43 6.19
N ASN A 130 -3.51 -18.03 7.05
CA ASN A 130 -3.97 -18.78 8.23
C ASN A 130 -4.16 -17.89 9.46
N SER A 131 -3.73 -16.62 9.41
CA SER A 131 -3.87 -15.65 10.49
C SER A 131 -5.22 -14.97 10.45
N GLU A 132 -5.97 -15.03 11.54
CA GLU A 132 -7.20 -14.24 11.70
C GLU A 132 -6.89 -12.74 11.80
N GLU A 133 -5.77 -12.42 12.44
CA GLU A 133 -5.42 -11.05 12.79
C GLU A 133 -5.10 -10.19 11.56
N VAL A 134 -4.80 -10.83 10.42
CA VAL A 134 -4.52 -10.17 9.13
C VAL A 134 -5.73 -10.21 8.20
N THR A 135 -6.78 -10.96 8.53
CA THR A 135 -7.97 -11.05 7.67
C THR A 135 -8.79 -9.77 7.72
N ALA A 136 -9.00 -9.15 6.55
CA ALA A 136 -9.75 -7.91 6.41
C ALA A 136 -11.27 -8.17 6.35
N GLY A 137 -11.88 -8.36 7.52
CA GLY A 137 -13.33 -8.62 7.65
C GLY A 137 -13.79 -9.82 6.83
N ASN A 138 -14.92 -9.69 6.12
CA ASN A 138 -15.49 -10.73 5.24
C ASN A 138 -15.06 -10.56 3.77
N SER A 139 -13.93 -9.89 3.49
CA SER A 139 -13.51 -9.65 2.11
C SER A 139 -13.28 -10.97 1.37
N PRO A 140 -13.93 -11.21 0.20
CA PRO A 140 -13.68 -12.41 -0.59
C PRO A 140 -12.25 -12.46 -1.16
N ARG A 141 -11.53 -11.32 -1.13
CA ARG A 141 -10.18 -11.17 -1.64
C ARG A 141 -9.11 -11.28 -0.55
N CYS A 142 -9.47 -11.33 0.73
CA CYS A 142 -8.55 -11.59 1.84
C CYS A 142 -9.19 -12.63 2.76
N ARG A 143 -8.90 -13.90 2.50
CA ARG A 143 -9.63 -15.03 3.11
C ARG A 143 -8.74 -15.89 3.98
N ARG A 144 -9.37 -16.58 4.93
CA ARG A 144 -8.71 -17.65 5.66
C ARG A 144 -8.49 -18.87 4.78
N GLY A 145 -7.29 -19.44 4.88
CA GLY A 145 -6.92 -20.72 4.30
C GLY A 145 -6.33 -21.64 5.35
N PHE A 146 -6.40 -22.94 5.09
CA PHE A 146 -5.66 -23.93 5.86
C PHE A 146 -4.36 -24.27 5.13
N PHE A 147 -3.24 -24.16 5.83
CA PHE A 147 -1.93 -24.53 5.32
C PHE A 147 -1.36 -25.69 6.15
N PRO A 148 -1.08 -26.86 5.55
CA PRO A 148 -0.51 -27.99 6.26
C PRO A 148 0.96 -27.73 6.64
N GLY A 149 1.40 -28.19 7.82
CA GLY A 149 2.78 -28.04 8.31
C GLY A 149 2.98 -26.91 9.34
N GLY A 150 1.99 -26.70 10.22
CA GLY A 150 1.85 -25.51 11.06
C GLY A 150 3.06 -25.10 11.91
N GLY A 151 3.20 -23.79 12.08
CA GLY A 151 4.09 -23.16 13.05
C GLY A 151 3.94 -21.64 13.03
N ALA A 152 4.18 -21.02 11.87
CA ALA A 152 4.12 -19.57 11.68
C ALA A 152 2.85 -19.11 10.94
N PRO A 153 2.33 -17.90 11.24
CA PRO A 153 1.36 -17.25 10.38
C PRO A 153 1.95 -16.97 8.99
N ILE A 154 1.21 -17.30 7.94
CA ILE A 154 1.62 -17.09 6.55
C ILE A 154 0.53 -16.39 5.75
N ILE A 155 0.95 -15.63 4.75
CA ILE A 155 0.09 -14.87 3.85
C ILE A 155 0.55 -15.15 2.43
N HIS A 156 -0.30 -15.75 1.61
CA HIS A 156 -0.07 -15.92 0.17
C HIS A 156 -0.67 -14.74 -0.58
N VAL A 157 0.12 -14.11 -1.46
CA VAL A 157 -0.28 -12.99 -2.31
C VAL A 157 -0.32 -13.44 -3.76
N ASP A 158 -1.52 -13.48 -4.35
CA ASP A 158 -1.77 -14.00 -5.69
C ASP A 158 -2.47 -12.96 -6.57
N ASP A 159 -1.82 -12.51 -7.63
CA ASP A 159 -2.36 -11.63 -8.67
C ASP A 159 -2.67 -12.39 -9.98
N LYS A 160 -2.78 -13.72 -9.89
CA LYS A 160 -2.92 -14.68 -11.00
C LYS A 160 -1.68 -14.80 -11.89
N ARG A 161 -0.53 -14.26 -11.46
CA ARG A 161 0.76 -14.41 -12.12
C ARG A 161 1.73 -15.17 -11.20
N PRO A 162 2.34 -16.26 -11.69
CA PRO A 162 3.37 -16.96 -10.92
C PRO A 162 4.68 -16.15 -10.87
N PRO A 163 5.47 -16.27 -9.79
CA PRO A 163 5.18 -17.09 -8.60
C PRO A 163 4.14 -16.43 -7.68
N VAL A 164 3.48 -17.23 -6.83
CA VAL A 164 2.72 -16.69 -5.69
C VAL A 164 3.71 -16.35 -4.58
N THR A 165 3.67 -15.11 -4.09
CA THR A 165 4.57 -14.68 -3.02
C THR A 165 4.04 -15.11 -1.66
N THR A 166 4.90 -15.65 -0.82
CA THR A 166 4.59 -16.05 0.56
C THR A 166 5.22 -15.06 1.54
N ILE A 167 4.40 -14.40 2.35
CA ILE A 167 4.89 -13.61 3.48
C ILE A 167 4.78 -14.49 4.74
N VAL A 168 5.88 -14.65 5.46
CA VAL A 168 5.93 -15.42 6.72
C VAL A 168 6.08 -14.45 7.88
N LEU A 169 5.21 -14.55 8.88
CA LEU A 169 5.32 -13.73 10.09
C LEU A 169 6.06 -14.52 11.17
N ASP A 170 6.95 -13.84 11.88
CA ASP A 170 7.75 -14.41 12.97
C ASP A 170 8.49 -15.68 12.52
N ALA A 171 9.16 -15.59 11.37
CA ALA A 171 9.93 -16.69 10.83
C ALA A 171 11.02 -17.09 11.84
N ALA A 172 11.07 -18.39 12.16
CA ALA A 172 12.08 -18.94 13.08
C ALA A 172 13.51 -18.93 12.48
N ASP A 173 13.61 -18.76 11.16
CA ASP A 173 14.86 -18.72 10.42
C ASP A 173 15.06 -17.36 9.74
N ASP A 174 16.31 -16.88 9.74
CA ASP A 174 16.76 -15.68 9.04
C ASP A 174 16.73 -15.88 7.52
N GLY A 175 15.53 -15.85 6.94
CA GLY A 175 15.34 -15.93 5.49
C GLY A 175 16.16 -14.86 4.75
N THR A 176 16.60 -15.16 3.54
CA THR A 176 17.41 -14.23 2.72
C THR A 176 16.69 -12.90 2.48
N ASP A 177 15.39 -12.97 2.24
CA ASP A 177 14.53 -11.82 2.00
C ASP A 177 13.63 -11.60 3.22
N ARG A 178 13.83 -10.51 3.94
CA ARG A 178 13.12 -10.24 5.19
C ARG A 178 13.12 -8.78 5.59
N ILE A 179 12.15 -8.42 6.43
CA ILE A 179 12.14 -7.18 7.19
C ILE A 179 12.20 -7.51 8.67
N GLU A 180 13.15 -6.89 9.38
CA GLU A 180 13.27 -6.92 10.83
C GLU A 180 12.82 -5.58 11.38
N VAL A 181 11.97 -5.56 12.41
CA VAL A 181 11.46 -4.32 13.02
C VAL A 181 11.75 -4.32 14.50
N GLY A 182 12.47 -3.30 14.95
CA GLY A 182 12.78 -3.06 16.35
C GLY A 182 11.58 -2.53 17.13
N PRO A 183 11.64 -2.59 18.47
CA PRO A 183 10.55 -2.13 19.34
C PRO A 183 10.31 -0.61 19.28
N ASP A 184 11.27 0.15 18.73
CA ASP A 184 11.17 1.60 18.54
C ASP A 184 10.55 2.00 17.19
N GLY A 185 10.14 1.02 16.37
CA GLY A 185 9.56 1.23 15.04
C GLY A 185 10.58 1.51 13.93
N THR A 186 11.87 1.47 14.25
CA THR A 186 12.93 1.37 13.22
C THR A 186 12.98 -0.05 12.67
N GLY A 187 13.58 -0.22 11.50
CA GLY A 187 13.69 -1.56 10.92
C GLY A 187 14.82 -1.71 9.93
N GLU A 188 14.99 -2.93 9.47
CA GLU A 188 16.04 -3.33 8.55
C GLU A 188 15.42 -4.22 7.48
N VAL A 189 15.58 -3.86 6.21
CA VAL A 189 15.10 -4.66 5.08
C VAL A 189 16.29 -5.30 4.38
N TYR A 190 16.24 -6.62 4.27
CA TYR A 190 17.18 -7.45 3.54
C TYR A 190 16.48 -8.03 2.32
N LEU A 191 17.00 -7.78 1.13
CA LEU A 191 16.49 -8.40 -0.10
C LEU A 191 17.68 -8.89 -0.95
N GLY A 192 17.91 -10.19 -0.96
CA GLY A 192 19.12 -10.79 -1.51
C GLY A 192 20.37 -10.25 -0.82
N ALA A 193 21.25 -9.60 -1.58
CA ALA A 193 22.45 -8.94 -1.02
C ALA A 193 22.24 -7.43 -0.73
N ARG A 194 21.00 -6.94 -0.81
CA ARG A 194 20.69 -5.52 -0.55
C ARG A 194 20.18 -5.36 0.87
N PHE A 195 20.51 -4.21 1.44
CA PHE A 195 20.18 -3.85 2.82
C PHE A 195 19.74 -2.38 2.87
N TRP A 196 18.63 -2.12 3.55
CA TRP A 196 18.16 -0.78 3.84
C TRP A 196 17.80 -0.63 5.32
N PRO A 197 18.49 0.27 6.06
CA PRO A 197 18.03 0.67 7.38
C PRO A 197 16.88 1.66 7.25
N LEU A 198 15.81 1.40 7.99
CA LEU A 198 14.57 2.16 8.03
C LEU A 198 14.49 2.98 9.32
N LYS A 199 14.27 4.29 9.15
CA LYS A 199 13.92 5.21 10.23
C LYS A 199 12.48 4.97 10.72
N PHE A 200 11.61 4.52 9.82
CA PHE A 200 10.21 4.25 10.10
C PHE A 200 9.72 3.10 9.23
N VAL A 201 9.03 2.13 9.83
CA VAL A 201 8.36 1.03 9.12
C VAL A 201 6.87 1.31 9.04
N MET A 202 6.26 1.07 7.87
CA MET A 202 4.81 1.17 7.71
C MET A 202 4.12 0.09 8.56
N THR A 203 3.21 0.51 9.42
CA THR A 203 2.44 -0.37 10.31
C THR A 203 0.98 0.10 10.39
N ILE A 204 0.08 -0.83 10.66
CA ILE A 204 -1.30 -0.54 11.06
C ILE A 204 -1.52 -1.24 12.40
N ASP A 205 -1.65 -0.44 13.46
CA ASP A 205 -1.89 -0.95 14.82
C ASP A 205 -3.30 -1.56 14.97
N ASP A 206 -3.54 -2.23 16.11
CA ASP A 206 -4.81 -2.88 16.42
C ASP A 206 -6.01 -1.92 16.40
N THR A 207 -5.82 -0.67 16.82
CA THR A 207 -6.90 0.32 16.90
C THR A 207 -7.31 0.75 15.50
N MET A 208 -6.34 1.11 14.65
CA MET A 208 -6.56 1.45 13.26
C MET A 208 -7.15 0.27 12.47
N TRP A 209 -6.60 -0.92 12.68
CA TRP A 209 -7.08 -2.14 12.02
C TRP A 209 -8.53 -2.44 12.38
N SER A 210 -8.87 -2.41 13.67
CA SER A 210 -10.24 -2.66 14.13
C SER A 210 -11.22 -1.64 13.55
N GLY A 211 -10.82 -0.36 13.47
CA GLY A 211 -11.61 0.68 12.82
C GLY A 211 -11.84 0.42 11.33
N LEU A 212 -10.81 0.01 10.60
CA LEU A 212 -10.91 -0.34 9.18
C LEU A 212 -11.83 -1.53 8.95
N VAL A 213 -11.65 -2.61 9.71
CA VAL A 213 -12.48 -3.83 9.60
C VAL A 213 -13.94 -3.57 9.96
N ALA A 214 -14.19 -2.74 10.99
CA ALA A 214 -15.55 -2.31 11.32
C ALA A 214 -16.20 -1.52 10.18
N GLY A 215 -15.47 -0.59 9.56
CA GLY A 215 -15.94 0.16 8.39
C GLY A 215 -16.24 -0.73 7.18
N LEU A 216 -15.47 -1.80 6.97
CA LEU A 216 -15.68 -2.76 5.87
C LEU A 216 -16.82 -3.75 6.13
N SER A 217 -17.11 -4.04 7.40
CA SER A 217 -18.18 -4.98 7.81
C SER A 217 -19.53 -4.27 7.99
N GLY A 218 -19.52 -2.93 8.06
CA GLY A 218 -20.69 -2.08 8.08
C GLY A 218 -21.40 -2.07 6.73
N THR A 219 -22.50 -2.81 6.64
CA THR A 219 -23.57 -2.58 5.67
C THR A 219 -23.85 -1.09 5.52
N SER A 220 -23.98 -0.60 4.29
CA SER A 220 -24.49 0.72 3.94
C SER A 220 -25.55 1.18 4.94
N ASP A 221 -25.30 2.28 5.64
CA ASP A 221 -26.38 3.04 6.27
C ASP A 221 -27.39 3.33 5.17
N THR A 222 -28.49 2.60 5.19
CA THR A 222 -29.66 2.90 4.37
C THR A 222 -30.01 4.34 4.72
N PRO A 223 -30.11 5.28 3.76
CA PRO A 223 -30.60 6.60 4.07
C PRO A 223 -31.97 6.39 4.72
N GLY A 224 -32.07 6.72 6.02
CA GLY A 224 -33.35 6.74 6.70
C GLY A 224 -34.32 7.55 5.84
N PRO A 225 -35.60 7.15 5.76
CA PRO A 225 -36.56 7.83 4.89
C PRO A 225 -36.49 9.32 5.16
N ALA A 226 -36.26 10.10 4.09
CA ALA A 226 -36.10 11.54 4.16
C ALA A 226 -37.22 12.14 5.03
N PRO A 227 -36.91 13.05 5.97
CA PRO A 227 -37.93 13.73 6.74
C PRO A 227 -38.89 14.39 5.76
N ARG A 228 -40.17 13.99 5.85
CA ARG A 228 -41.26 14.49 5.01
C ARG A 228 -41.25 16.02 5.12
N PRO A 229 -41.27 16.78 4.01
CA PRO A 229 -41.35 18.24 4.09
C PRO A 229 -42.62 18.60 4.86
N THR A 230 -42.46 19.27 5.99
CA THR A 230 -43.57 19.91 6.69
C THR A 230 -44.12 20.96 5.74
N ALA A 231 -45.38 20.79 5.34
CA ALA A 231 -46.07 21.76 4.51
C ALA A 231 -46.03 23.12 5.20
N VAL A 232 -45.27 24.05 4.62
CA VAL A 232 -45.31 25.46 5.03
C VAL A 232 -46.70 25.96 4.64
N ALA A 233 -47.48 26.30 5.65
CA ALA A 233 -48.76 26.97 5.48
C ALA A 233 -48.54 28.23 4.64
N ALA A 234 -49.19 28.31 3.48
CA ALA A 234 -49.22 29.50 2.66
C ALA A 234 -49.83 30.65 3.49
N ALA A 235 -48.99 31.62 3.85
CA ALA A 235 -49.44 32.91 4.31
C ALA A 235 -50.09 33.62 3.12
N ASP A 236 -51.40 33.78 3.23
CA ASP A 236 -52.22 34.66 2.43
C ASP A 236 -51.62 36.06 2.47
N THR A 237 -51.19 36.58 1.32
CA THR A 237 -50.98 38.02 1.18
C THR A 237 -51.32 38.42 -0.24
N THR A 238 -52.55 38.92 -0.33
CA THR A 238 -53.12 39.63 -1.45
C THR A 238 -52.22 40.82 -1.82
N GLU A 239 -51.63 40.85 -3.01
CA GLU A 239 -51.39 42.12 -3.69
C GLU A 239 -51.45 41.96 -5.21
N ARG A 240 -52.46 42.62 -5.78
CA ARG A 240 -52.83 42.65 -7.19
C ARG A 240 -51.98 43.72 -7.88
N PRO A 241 -51.20 43.41 -8.93
CA PRO A 241 -50.53 44.46 -9.69
C PRO A 241 -51.54 45.18 -10.60
N PRO A 242 -51.50 46.52 -10.73
CA PRO A 242 -52.39 47.25 -11.64
C PRO A 242 -51.95 47.11 -13.10
N GLU A 243 -52.95 47.12 -13.96
CA GLU A 243 -52.91 46.91 -15.40
C GLU A 243 -52.08 47.97 -16.15
N MET A 244 -51.42 47.51 -17.22
CA MET A 244 -50.76 48.36 -18.22
C MET A 244 -51.77 49.23 -18.97
N SER A 245 -51.42 50.49 -19.22
CA SER A 245 -51.84 51.20 -20.42
C SER A 245 -50.84 52.28 -20.83
N ARG A 246 -50.23 52.02 -22.00
CA ARG A 246 -49.56 52.90 -22.98
C ARG A 246 -48.38 53.76 -22.55
#